data_AF-X1VID9-F1
#
_entry.id   AF-X1VID9-F1
#
_cell.length_a   1.000
_cell.length_b   1.000
_cell.length_c   1.000
_cell.angle_alpha   90.00
_cell.angle_beta   90.00
_cell.angle_gamma   90.00
#
_symmetry.space_group_name_H-M   'P 1'
#
loop_
_entity.id
_entity.type
_entity.pdbx_description
1 polymer ?
#
loop_
_entity_poly.entity_id
_entity_poly.type
_entity_poly.pdbx_seq_one_letter_code
_entity_poly.pdbx_strand_id
1 'polypeptide(L)' 'IIGDTWYKDQDSAVLCVPSAIDPDDCNYVINPYHPDFTRISVSEPEPLIETGL' A
#
# COMPACT_ATOMS: atom_id res chain seq x y z
N ILE A 1 -11.70 3.16 -12.11
CA ILE A 1 -11.05 3.94 -13.20
C ILE A 1 -9.65 4.39 -12.80
N ILE A 2 -9.44 5.28 -11.81
CA ILE A 2 -8.07 5.74 -11.46
C ILE A 2 -7.18 4.57 -10.98
N GLY A 3 -7.63 3.80 -9.98
CA GLY A 3 -6.89 2.64 -9.50
C GLY A 3 -6.73 1.52 -10.54
N ASP A 4 -7.74 1.31 -11.39
CA ASP A 4 -7.67 0.31 -12.45
C ASP A 4 -6.62 0.65 -13.50
N THR A 5 -6.53 1.92 -13.89
CA THR A 5 -5.52 2.44 -14.83
C THR A 5 -4.14 2.30 -14.22
N TRP A 6 -3.93 2.82 -13.01
CA TRP A 6 -2.66 2.69 -12.29
C TRP A 6 -2.17 1.23 -12.20
N TYR A 7 -3.09 0.30 -11.91
CA TYR A 7 -2.78 -1.11 -11.78
C TYR A 7 -2.43 -1.77 -13.11
N LYS A 8 -3.24 -1.53 -14.16
CA LYS A 8 -3.06 -2.13 -15.49
C LYS A 8 -1.83 -1.58 -16.21
N ASP A 9 -1.60 -0.28 -16.09
CA ASP A 9 -0.50 0.41 -16.76
C ASP A 9 0.82 0.21 -16.01
N GLN A 10 0.77 -0.34 -14.79
CA GLN A 10 1.91 -0.56 -13.92
C GLN A 10 2.70 0.75 -13.72
N ASP A 11 1.99 1.84 -13.39
CA ASP A 11 2.59 3.17 -13.27
C ASP A 11 3.62 3.27 -12.13
N SER A 12 3.40 2.51 -11.05
CA SER A 12 4.33 2.37 -9.93
C SER A 12 4.10 1.07 -9.15
N ALA A 13 5.12 0.59 -8.41
CA ALA A 13 4.97 -0.59 -7.54
C ALA A 13 4.11 -0.31 -6.30
N VAL A 14 4.09 0.95 -5.84
CA VAL A 14 3.34 1.41 -4.66
C VAL A 14 2.63 2.71 -5.00
N LEU A 15 1.36 2.81 -4.62
CA LEU A 15 0.55 4.02 -4.71
C LEU A 15 0.11 4.45 -3.31
N CYS A 16 0.45 5.68 -2.95
CA CYS A 16 -0.08 6.35 -1.77
C CYS A 16 -1.45 6.97 -2.12
N VAL A 17 -2.49 6.62 -1.36
CA VAL A 17 -3.84 7.16 -1.53
C VAL A 17 -4.33 7.77 -0.21
N PRO A 18 -5.11 8.86 -0.25
CA PRO A 18 -5.71 9.42 0.96
C PRO A 18 -6.50 8.35 1.72
N SER A 19 -6.36 8.29 3.04
CA SER A 19 -7.24 7.46 3.86
C SER A 19 -8.66 8.03 3.80
N ALA A 20 -9.64 7.12 3.67
CA ALA A 20 -11.05 7.50 3.68
C ALA A 20 -11.57 7.77 5.11
N ILE A 21 -10.80 7.38 6.13
CA ILE A 21 -11.16 7.49 7.54
C ILE A 21 -10.56 8.76 8.15
N ASP A 22 -9.28 8.99 7.89
CA ASP A 22 -8.55 10.16 8.39
C ASP A 22 -7.94 10.93 7.21
N PRO A 23 -8.38 12.18 6.94
CA PRO A 23 -7.90 12.95 5.80
C PRO A 23 -6.42 13.35 5.91
N ASP A 24 -5.83 13.31 7.10
CA ASP A 24 -4.41 13.62 7.31
C ASP A 24 -3.52 12.36 7.18
N ASP A 25 -4.11 11.19 6.93
CA ASP A 25 -3.42 9.91 6.80
C ASP A 25 -3.53 9.31 5.38
N CYS A 26 -2.68 8.33 5.08
CA CYS A 26 -2.60 7.67 3.78
C CYS A 26 -2.52 6.15 3.89
N ASN A 27 -3.21 5.48 2.96
CA ASN A 27 -3.05 4.05 2.73
C ASN A 27 -2.09 3.80 1.55
N TYR A 28 -1.43 2.66 1.57
CA TYR A 28 -0.53 2.24 0.49
C TYR A 28 -1.10 1.01 -0.22
N VAL A 29 -1.27 1.12 -1.54
CA VAL A 29 -1.67 0.01 -2.41
C VAL A 29 -0.43 -0.51 -3.13
N ILE A 30 -0.21 -1.82 -3.10
CA ILE A 30 0.94 -2.47 -3.73
C ILE A 30 0.48 -3.17 -5.01
N ASN A 31 1.18 -2.94 -6.13
CA ASN A 31 0.94 -3.65 -7.39
C ASN A 31 1.94 -4.81 -7.52
N PRO A 32 1.50 -6.08 -7.35
CA PRO A 32 2.40 -7.23 -7.43
C PRO A 32 2.92 -7.51 -8.85
N TYR A 33 2.33 -6.90 -9.88
CA TYR A 33 2.74 -7.10 -11.28
C TYR A 33 3.74 -6.07 -11.77
N HIS A 34 4.03 -5.02 -11.00
CA HIS A 34 5.03 -4.02 -11.37
C HIS A 34 6.45 -4.62 -11.29
N PRO A 35 7.37 -4.31 -12.23
CA PRO A 35 8.73 -4.88 -12.23
C PRO A 35 9.52 -4.63 -10.95
N ASP A 36 9.38 -3.45 -10.34
CA ASP A 36 10.01 -3.11 -9.06
C ASP A 36 9.37 -3.78 -7.83
N PHE A 37 8.28 -4.54 -7.95
CA PHE A 37 7.67 -5.25 -6.82
C PHE A 37 8.68 -6.15 -6.09
N THR A 38 9.63 -6.74 -6.83
CA THR A 38 10.68 -7.60 -6.26
C THR A 38 11.65 -6.87 -5.33
N ARG A 39 11.59 -5.53 -5.28
CA ARG A 39 12.40 -4.70 -4.38
C ARG A 39 11.72 -4.48 -3.03
N ILE A 40 10.45 -4.88 -2.89
CA ILE A 40 9.70 -4.80 -1.64
C ILE A 40 10.06 -6.02 -0.78
N SER A 41 10.56 -5.77 0.43
CA SER A 41 10.84 -6.79 1.44
C SER A 41 9.86 -6.68 2.60
N VAL A 42 9.44 -7.83 3.13
CA VAL A 42 8.63 -7.90 4.36
C VAL A 42 9.59 -7.98 5.55
N SER A 43 9.40 -7.13 6.56
CA SER A 43 10.14 -7.23 7.82
C SER A 43 9.58 -8.35 8.69
N GLU A 44 10.29 -8.70 9.77
CA GLU A 44 9.71 -9.52 10.83
C GLU A 44 8.42 -8.85 11.34
N PRO A 45 7.35 -9.62 11.61
CA PRO A 45 6.11 -9.07 12.14
C PRO A 45 6.33 -8.58 13.57
N GLU A 46 5.80 -7.40 13.88
CA GLU A 46 5.72 -6.93 15.26
C GLU A 46 4.51 -7.56 15.96
N PRO A 47 4.63 -8.01 17.23
CA PRO A 47 3.49 -8.47 17.99
C PRO A 47 2.45 -7.36 18.11
N LEU A 48 1.21 -7.65 17.71
CA LEU A 48 0.09 -6.76 17.97
C LEU A 48 -0.19 -6.77 19.48
N ILE A 49 0.13 -5.67 20.16
CA ILE A 49 -0.21 -5.47 21.56
C ILE A 49 -1.51 -4.67 21.62
N GLU A 50 -2.64 -5.35 21.83
CA GLU A 50 -3.89 -4.67 22.14
C GLU A 50 -3.81 -4.11 23.57
N THR A 51 -3.55 -2.81 23.69
CA THR A 51 -3.85 -2.08 24.92
C THR A 51 -5.34 -1.76 24.88
N GLY A 52 -6.14 -2.47 25.68
CA GLY A 52 -7.61 -2.35 25.72
C GLY A 52 -8.12 -1.01 26.26
N LEU A 53 -7.93 0.07 25.49
CA LEU A 53 -8.71 1.31 25.59
C LEU A 53 -10.06 1.13 24.89
#